data_AF-A0A976QR87-F1
#
_entry.id   AF-A0A976QR87-F1
#
_cell.length_a   1.000
_cell.length_b   1.000
_cell.length_c   1.000
_cell.angle_alpha   90.00
_cell.angle_beta   90.00
_cell.angle_gamma   90.00
#
_symmetry.space_group_name_H-M   'P 1'
#
loop_
_entity.id
_entity.type
_entity.pdbx_description
1 polymer ?
#
loop_
_entity_poly.entity_id
_entity_poly.type
_entity_poly.pdbx_seq_one_letter_code
_entity_poly.pdbx_strand_id
1 'polypeptide(L)'
;MCRIYNELKLLYDPLFLVISNRFSNQLEKFDWEELSLLLRTYSYQRYNEPEIVKSIHDHIENKSLDKLDVNSAVSMYSSLSYLEYLSPSVKRKLETVFMKSSDKLYIFDECVKLESVLDVAYSNLLIDAPSINDIEIVLSCVHRIANGCKSEELGINFLRKFTVVVSYIKCLHMELYNKLDDGTRERIMDILMKYNEHKRFESTIFVEKVSEHLKRMRIGCDVNIYKNGVSLDIVEKDQNLVWLCNSYHRFYATTFNMTANSKLVTKLIRAFGYKVAVINYYQWGRMKCKRTRFAFLRMARYYALKDKREYDPKYSGWSLPYIWWNYTARDRLHISHYDHYNP
;
A
#
# COMPACT_ATOMS: atom_id res chain seq x y z
N MET A 1 -15.14 -21.12 -10.48
CA MET A 1 -13.81 -21.20 -9.84
C MET A 1 -13.36 -19.85 -9.31
N CYS A 2 -12.99 -18.89 -10.17
CA CYS A 2 -12.49 -17.56 -9.75
C CYS A 2 -13.41 -16.81 -8.77
N ARG A 3 -14.73 -16.81 -8.98
CA ARG A 3 -15.72 -16.21 -8.05
C ARG A 3 -15.60 -16.79 -6.64
N ILE A 4 -15.59 -18.12 -6.51
CA ILE A 4 -15.51 -18.85 -5.22
C ILE A 4 -14.22 -18.46 -4.47
N TYR A 5 -13.08 -18.45 -5.15
CA TYR A 5 -11.80 -18.09 -4.52
C TYR A 5 -11.77 -16.64 -4.03
N ASN A 6 -12.37 -15.71 -4.78
CA ASN A 6 -12.49 -14.31 -4.36
C ASN A 6 -13.41 -14.14 -3.16
N GLU A 7 -14.56 -14.79 -3.15
CA GLU A 7 -15.54 -14.73 -2.06
C GLU A 7 -14.97 -15.30 -0.77
N LEU A 8 -14.30 -16.45 -0.84
CA LEU A 8 -13.68 -17.11 0.30
C LEU A 8 -12.31 -16.52 0.67
N LYS A 9 -11.78 -15.58 -0.14
CA LYS A 9 -10.44 -14.99 0.02
C LYS A 9 -9.33 -16.03 0.15
N LEU A 10 -9.48 -17.15 -0.56
CA LEU A 10 -8.51 -18.25 -0.55
C LEU A 10 -7.36 -17.92 -1.49
N LEU A 11 -6.13 -18.12 -1.00
CA LEU A 11 -4.93 -17.95 -1.82
C LEU A 11 -4.45 -19.30 -2.33
N TYR A 12 -4.28 -19.46 -3.65
CA TYR A 12 -3.86 -20.73 -4.22
C TYR A 12 -3.09 -20.59 -5.54
N ASP A 13 -1.82 -20.24 -5.42
CA ASP A 13 -0.90 -19.96 -6.53
C ASP A 13 -0.87 -21.05 -7.63
N PRO A 14 -0.82 -22.37 -7.33
CA PRO A 14 -0.69 -23.40 -8.36
C PRO A 14 -1.85 -23.40 -9.36
N LEU A 15 -3.07 -23.14 -8.90
CA LEU A 15 -4.24 -23.09 -9.78
C LEU A 15 -4.17 -21.88 -10.72
N PHE A 16 -3.80 -20.71 -10.20
CA PHE A 16 -3.75 -19.49 -11.01
C PHE A 16 -2.59 -19.50 -12.00
N LEU A 17 -1.50 -20.18 -11.68
CA LEU A 17 -0.45 -20.47 -12.68
C LEU A 17 -0.98 -21.34 -13.83
N VAL A 18 -1.74 -22.40 -13.53
CA VAL A 18 -2.34 -23.26 -14.57
C VAL A 18 -3.36 -22.50 -15.41
N ILE A 19 -4.16 -21.63 -14.80
CA ILE A 19 -5.11 -20.77 -15.51
C ILE A 19 -4.34 -19.82 -16.44
N SER A 20 -3.28 -19.17 -15.96
CA SER A 20 -2.47 -18.27 -16.80
C SER A 20 -1.94 -18.99 -18.04
N ASN A 21 -1.21 -20.08 -17.86
CA ASN A 21 -0.59 -20.84 -18.94
C ASN A 21 -1.60 -21.35 -19.98
N ARG A 22 -2.83 -21.66 -19.56
CA ARG A 22 -3.86 -22.20 -20.45
C ARG A 22 -4.60 -21.13 -21.25
N PHE A 23 -4.80 -19.95 -20.65
CA PHE A 23 -5.75 -18.95 -21.18
C PHE A 23 -5.11 -17.64 -21.65
N SER A 24 -3.84 -17.38 -21.35
CA SER A 24 -3.11 -16.18 -21.81
C SER A 24 -3.25 -15.96 -23.32
N ASN A 25 -3.18 -17.03 -24.12
CA ASN A 25 -3.29 -16.99 -25.59
C ASN A 25 -4.73 -17.14 -26.13
N GLN A 26 -5.75 -17.19 -25.27
CA GLN A 26 -7.14 -17.44 -25.67
C GLN A 26 -8.12 -16.38 -25.14
N LEU A 27 -7.60 -15.22 -24.73
CA LEU A 27 -8.42 -14.14 -24.15
C LEU A 27 -9.49 -13.61 -25.10
N GLU A 28 -9.35 -13.78 -26.41
CA GLU A 28 -10.35 -13.38 -27.39
C GLU A 28 -11.70 -14.11 -27.25
N LYS A 29 -11.70 -15.27 -26.59
CA LYS A 29 -12.91 -16.05 -26.32
C LYS A 29 -13.70 -15.55 -25.11
N PHE A 30 -13.09 -14.70 -24.29
CA PHE A 30 -13.65 -14.22 -23.04
C PHE A 30 -14.42 -12.94 -23.29
N ASP A 31 -15.57 -12.79 -22.64
CA ASP A 31 -16.26 -11.51 -22.60
C ASP A 31 -15.64 -10.54 -21.57
N TRP A 32 -16.12 -9.30 -21.55
CA TRP A 32 -15.61 -8.29 -20.63
C TRP A 32 -15.85 -8.60 -19.16
N GLU A 33 -16.95 -9.28 -18.82
CA GLU A 33 -17.24 -9.65 -17.43
C GLU A 33 -16.26 -10.72 -16.95
N GLU A 34 -16.00 -11.73 -17.79
CA GLU A 34 -15.05 -12.79 -17.51
C GLU A 34 -13.62 -12.26 -17.40
N LEU A 35 -13.20 -11.37 -18.31
CA LEU A 35 -11.90 -10.70 -18.23
C LEU A 35 -11.78 -9.86 -16.96
N SER A 36 -12.83 -9.13 -16.57
CA SER A 36 -12.84 -8.31 -15.35
C SER A 36 -12.74 -9.19 -14.11
N LEU A 37 -13.52 -10.28 -14.07
CA LEU A 37 -13.47 -11.27 -12.99
C LEU A 37 -12.08 -11.90 -12.89
N LEU A 38 -11.48 -12.28 -14.02
CA LEU A 38 -10.17 -12.90 -14.06
C LEU A 38 -9.12 -11.95 -13.48
N LEU A 39 -9.04 -10.73 -14.02
CA LEU A 39 -8.11 -9.70 -13.58
C LEU A 39 -8.28 -9.34 -12.10
N ARG A 40 -9.54 -9.20 -11.64
CA ARG A 40 -9.86 -8.99 -10.23
C ARG A 40 -9.36 -10.13 -9.35
N THR A 41 -9.43 -11.36 -9.85
CA THR A 41 -8.92 -12.53 -9.15
C THR A 41 -7.40 -12.47 -9.00
N TYR A 42 -6.66 -12.19 -10.06
CA TYR A 42 -5.20 -12.01 -9.98
C TYR A 42 -4.82 -10.90 -8.99
N SER A 43 -5.57 -9.80 -8.98
CA SER A 43 -5.40 -8.70 -8.02
C SER A 43 -5.59 -9.17 -6.57
N TYR A 44 -6.67 -9.90 -6.27
CA TYR A 44 -6.92 -10.46 -4.93
C TYR A 44 -5.88 -11.49 -4.49
N GLN A 45 -5.44 -12.34 -5.41
CA GLN A 45 -4.35 -13.29 -5.17
C GLN A 45 -2.99 -12.57 -4.98
N ARG A 46 -2.90 -11.30 -5.36
CA ARG A 46 -1.66 -10.51 -5.48
C ARG A 46 -0.66 -11.17 -6.40
N TYR A 47 -1.16 -11.83 -7.43
CA TYR A 47 -0.36 -12.56 -8.38
C TYR A 47 -0.05 -11.60 -9.53
N ASN A 48 1.07 -10.89 -9.42
CA ASN A 48 1.61 -9.99 -10.44
C ASN A 48 2.32 -10.84 -11.51
N GLU A 49 1.55 -11.69 -12.17
CA GLU A 49 2.06 -12.56 -13.22
C GLU A 49 1.96 -11.83 -14.57
N PRO A 50 3.09 -11.63 -15.25
CA PRO A 50 3.16 -10.71 -16.37
C PRO A 50 2.41 -11.22 -17.60
N GLU A 51 2.32 -12.53 -17.86
CA GLU A 51 1.79 -13.00 -19.14
C GLU A 51 0.30 -12.71 -19.25
N ILE A 52 -0.53 -13.26 -18.36
CA ILE A 52 -1.98 -13.07 -18.51
C ILE A 52 -2.42 -11.63 -18.22
N VAL A 53 -1.79 -10.95 -17.27
CA VAL A 53 -2.17 -9.57 -16.93
C VAL A 53 -1.78 -8.62 -18.06
N LYS A 54 -0.62 -8.80 -18.71
CA LYS A 54 -0.26 -8.04 -19.91
C LYS A 54 -1.17 -8.38 -21.07
N SER A 55 -1.48 -9.65 -21.32
CA SER A 55 -2.39 -10.00 -22.41
C SER A 55 -3.79 -9.40 -22.21
N ILE A 56 -4.31 -9.32 -20.97
CA ILE A 56 -5.56 -8.61 -20.68
C ILE A 56 -5.41 -7.10 -20.90
N HIS A 57 -4.29 -6.51 -20.45
CA HIS A 57 -3.98 -5.10 -20.66
C HIS A 57 -3.94 -4.75 -22.16
N ASP A 58 -3.20 -5.52 -22.97
CA ASP A 58 -3.12 -5.37 -24.43
C ASP A 58 -4.51 -5.54 -25.07
N HIS A 59 -5.34 -6.43 -24.54
CA HIS A 59 -6.72 -6.61 -25.01
C HIS A 59 -7.56 -5.34 -24.82
N ILE A 60 -7.46 -4.73 -23.63
CA ILE A 60 -8.14 -3.47 -23.31
C ILE A 60 -7.59 -2.35 -24.19
N GLU A 61 -6.26 -2.29 -24.39
CA GLU A 61 -5.62 -1.26 -25.21
C GLU A 61 -6.08 -1.32 -26.68
N ASN A 62 -6.19 -2.52 -27.25
CA ASN A 62 -6.40 -2.70 -28.69
C ASN A 62 -7.88 -2.88 -29.11
N LYS A 63 -8.77 -3.39 -28.25
CA LYS A 63 -10.19 -3.62 -28.62
C LYS A 63 -11.12 -2.46 -28.27
N SER A 64 -12.24 -2.34 -28.97
CA SER A 64 -13.30 -1.39 -28.60
C SER A 64 -13.99 -1.78 -27.29
N LEU A 65 -14.39 -0.80 -26.49
CA LEU A 65 -15.05 -0.99 -25.19
C LEU A 65 -16.59 -0.94 -25.27
N ASP A 66 -17.20 -1.01 -26.47
CA ASP A 66 -18.63 -0.77 -26.75
C ASP A 66 -19.64 -1.70 -26.03
N LYS A 67 -19.19 -2.60 -25.15
CA LYS A 67 -20.02 -3.50 -24.35
C LYS A 67 -19.51 -3.67 -22.91
N LEU A 68 -18.50 -2.91 -22.53
CA LEU A 68 -17.93 -2.95 -21.19
C LEU A 68 -18.82 -2.16 -20.25
N ASP A 69 -19.41 -2.82 -19.26
CA ASP A 69 -20.20 -2.12 -18.25
C ASP A 69 -19.29 -1.33 -17.29
N VAL A 70 -19.88 -0.31 -16.65
CA VAL A 70 -19.18 0.61 -15.75
C VAL A 70 -18.54 -0.13 -14.56
N ASN A 71 -19.20 -1.12 -13.97
CA ASN A 71 -18.65 -1.84 -12.82
C ASN A 71 -17.43 -2.67 -13.23
N SER A 72 -17.52 -3.37 -14.37
CA SER A 72 -16.39 -4.11 -14.94
C SER A 72 -15.24 -3.19 -15.29
N ALA A 73 -15.49 -2.01 -15.85
CA ALA A 73 -14.47 -1.02 -16.17
C ALA A 73 -13.72 -0.53 -14.92
N VAL A 74 -14.45 -0.14 -13.86
CA VAL A 74 -13.83 0.29 -12.58
C VAL A 74 -13.09 -0.87 -11.91
N SER A 75 -13.65 -2.09 -11.97
CA SER A 75 -12.98 -3.30 -11.48
C SER A 75 -11.67 -3.57 -12.21
N MET A 76 -11.64 -3.43 -13.53
CA MET A 76 -10.41 -3.57 -14.33
C MET A 76 -9.41 -2.45 -14.01
N TYR A 77 -9.87 -1.20 -13.96
CA TYR A 77 -9.06 -0.03 -13.64
C TYR A 77 -8.34 -0.21 -12.30
N SER A 78 -9.09 -0.60 -11.27
CA SER A 78 -8.54 -0.82 -9.93
C SER A 78 -7.63 -2.04 -9.88
N SER A 79 -8.02 -3.16 -10.49
CA SER A 79 -7.23 -4.39 -10.48
C SER A 79 -5.88 -4.20 -11.17
N LEU A 80 -5.83 -3.52 -12.32
CA LEU A 80 -4.58 -3.15 -13.00
C LEU A 80 -3.72 -2.21 -12.14
N SER A 81 -4.33 -1.28 -11.41
CA SER A 81 -3.60 -0.38 -10.51
C SER A 81 -2.96 -1.15 -9.34
N TYR A 82 -3.68 -2.09 -8.74
CA TYR A 82 -3.16 -2.96 -7.68
C TYR A 82 -2.04 -3.88 -8.14
N LEU A 83 -2.03 -4.25 -9.42
CA LEU A 83 -1.02 -5.11 -10.04
C LEU A 83 0.11 -4.31 -10.71
N GLU A 84 0.04 -2.98 -10.73
CA GLU A 84 0.99 -2.07 -11.37
C GLU A 84 1.09 -2.23 -12.91
N TYR A 85 -0.02 -2.57 -13.56
CA TYR A 85 -0.14 -2.64 -15.04
C TYR A 85 -1.06 -1.58 -15.64
N LEU A 86 -1.54 -0.60 -14.86
CA LEU A 86 -2.38 0.46 -15.42
C LEU A 86 -1.53 1.47 -16.19
N SER A 87 -1.35 1.27 -17.50
CA SER A 87 -0.68 2.24 -18.36
C SER A 87 -1.53 3.51 -18.57
N PRO A 88 -0.92 4.67 -18.88
CA PRO A 88 -1.68 5.90 -19.16
C PRO A 88 -2.69 5.78 -20.31
N SER A 89 -2.40 4.98 -21.33
CA SER A 89 -3.30 4.75 -22.47
C SER A 89 -4.55 3.96 -22.05
N VAL A 90 -4.35 2.81 -21.41
CA VAL A 90 -5.45 1.96 -20.89
C VAL A 90 -6.25 2.68 -19.82
N LYS A 91 -5.58 3.43 -18.95
CA LYS A 91 -6.21 4.30 -17.95
C LYS A 91 -7.25 5.21 -18.59
N ARG A 92 -6.82 6.09 -19.51
CA ARG A 92 -7.71 7.05 -20.17
C ARG A 92 -8.85 6.36 -20.91
N LYS A 93 -8.55 5.24 -21.56
CA LYS A 93 -9.54 4.45 -22.30
C LYS A 93 -10.61 3.85 -21.38
N LEU A 94 -10.24 3.35 -20.20
CA LEU A 94 -11.21 2.87 -19.22
C LEU A 94 -12.01 4.03 -18.60
N GLU A 95 -11.37 5.16 -18.34
CA GLU A 95 -12.04 6.36 -17.81
C GLU A 95 -13.18 6.85 -18.71
N THR A 96 -13.07 6.72 -20.04
CA THR A 96 -14.16 7.11 -20.95
C THR A 96 -15.44 6.31 -20.76
N VAL A 97 -15.40 5.17 -20.07
CA VAL A 97 -16.58 4.34 -19.80
C VAL A 97 -17.39 4.86 -18.61
N PHE A 98 -16.75 5.48 -17.62
CA PHE A 98 -17.38 5.89 -16.36
C PHE A 98 -17.21 7.38 -16.00
N MET A 99 -16.53 8.14 -16.86
CA MET A 99 -16.27 9.57 -16.71
C MET A 99 -16.59 10.32 -18.01
N LYS A 100 -17.07 11.55 -17.86
CA LYS A 100 -17.27 12.51 -18.95
C LYS A 100 -16.21 13.60 -18.85
N SER A 101 -15.59 13.95 -19.97
CA SER A 101 -14.66 15.07 -20.04
C SER A 101 -15.43 16.39 -19.88
N SER A 102 -14.99 17.25 -18.97
CA SER A 102 -15.50 18.60 -18.76
C SER A 102 -14.35 19.55 -18.50
N ASP A 103 -14.52 20.82 -18.85
CA ASP A 103 -13.46 21.84 -18.87
C ASP A 103 -12.87 22.19 -17.50
N LYS A 104 -13.49 21.78 -16.38
CA LYS A 104 -13.06 22.20 -15.04
C LYS A 104 -13.02 21.12 -13.96
N LEU A 105 -13.72 20.00 -14.14
CA LEU A 105 -13.72 18.86 -13.21
C LEU A 105 -13.97 17.55 -13.94
N TYR A 106 -13.42 16.48 -13.39
CA TYR A 106 -13.75 15.13 -13.81
C TYR A 106 -15.15 14.74 -13.33
N ILE A 107 -16.10 14.68 -14.25
CA ILE A 107 -17.49 14.35 -13.92
C ILE A 107 -17.69 12.86 -14.13
N PHE A 108 -17.92 12.16 -13.04
CA PHE A 108 -18.31 10.75 -13.10
C PHE A 108 -19.77 10.63 -13.52
N ASP A 109 -20.11 9.56 -14.24
CA ASP A 109 -21.51 9.27 -14.55
C ASP A 109 -22.33 9.08 -13.26
N GLU A 110 -23.57 9.58 -13.22
CA GLU A 110 -24.45 9.49 -12.07
C GLU A 110 -24.70 8.04 -11.65
N CYS A 111 -24.67 7.10 -12.61
CA CYS A 111 -24.87 5.67 -12.37
C CYS A 111 -23.71 5.00 -11.61
N VAL A 112 -22.53 5.65 -11.49
CA VAL A 112 -21.37 5.09 -10.78
C VAL A 112 -21.64 5.13 -9.27
N LYS A 113 -21.62 3.96 -8.62
CA LYS A 113 -21.79 3.83 -7.17
C LYS A 113 -20.63 4.48 -6.41
N LEU A 114 -20.88 4.93 -5.18
CA LEU A 114 -19.87 5.62 -4.37
C LEU A 114 -18.69 4.71 -4.01
N GLU A 115 -18.91 3.40 -3.84
CA GLU A 115 -17.84 2.42 -3.67
C GLU A 115 -16.90 2.40 -4.87
N SER A 116 -17.46 2.42 -6.09
CA SER A 116 -16.69 2.47 -7.34
C SER A 116 -15.93 3.79 -7.49
N VAL A 117 -16.54 4.92 -7.09
CA VAL A 117 -15.86 6.23 -7.06
C VAL A 117 -14.66 6.19 -6.10
N LEU A 118 -14.81 5.57 -4.93
CA LEU A 118 -13.73 5.39 -3.98
C LEU A 118 -12.64 4.44 -4.48
N ASP A 119 -13.03 3.39 -5.23
CA ASP A 119 -12.09 2.47 -5.88
C ASP A 119 -11.22 3.21 -6.90
N VAL A 120 -11.80 4.08 -7.73
CA VAL A 120 -11.06 4.92 -8.66
C VAL A 120 -10.12 5.88 -7.92
N ALA A 121 -10.59 6.55 -6.86
CA ALA A 121 -9.79 7.46 -6.06
C ALA A 121 -8.55 6.75 -5.50
N TYR A 122 -8.75 5.60 -4.86
CA TYR A 122 -7.66 4.84 -4.27
C TYR A 122 -6.68 4.29 -5.30
N SER A 123 -7.18 3.84 -6.44
CA SER A 123 -6.37 3.29 -7.53
C SER A 123 -5.41 4.33 -8.10
N ASN A 124 -5.82 5.60 -8.17
CA ASN A 124 -4.93 6.71 -8.54
C ASN A 124 -3.80 6.94 -7.52
N LEU A 125 -3.99 6.59 -6.24
CA LEU A 125 -2.95 6.70 -5.22
C LEU A 125 -1.90 5.58 -5.31
N LEU A 126 -2.23 4.49 -5.99
CA LEU A 126 -1.33 3.34 -6.21
C LEU A 126 -0.35 3.58 -7.36
N ILE A 127 -0.58 4.60 -8.18
CA ILE A 127 0.35 5.03 -9.23
C ILE A 127 1.62 5.57 -8.56
N ASP A 128 2.78 5.07 -8.97
CA ASP A 128 4.07 5.40 -8.32
C ASP A 128 4.38 6.91 -8.40
N ALA A 129 4.17 7.49 -9.58
CA ALA A 129 4.30 8.91 -9.87
C ALA A 129 2.99 9.47 -10.46
N PRO A 130 1.98 9.80 -9.63
CA PRO A 130 0.73 10.34 -10.12
C PRO A 130 0.94 11.73 -10.69
N SER A 131 0.37 11.97 -11.87
CA SER A 131 0.31 13.30 -12.48
C SER A 131 -0.67 14.21 -11.71
N ILE A 132 -0.59 15.53 -11.94
CA ILE A 132 -1.54 16.50 -11.36
C ILE A 132 -2.98 16.11 -11.70
N ASN A 133 -3.18 15.68 -12.94
CA ASN A 133 -4.45 15.20 -13.46
C ASN A 133 -5.01 14.02 -12.63
N ASP A 134 -4.15 13.08 -12.26
CA ASP A 134 -4.53 11.92 -11.45
C ASP A 134 -5.01 12.37 -10.07
N ILE A 135 -4.35 13.36 -9.47
CA ILE A 135 -4.76 13.91 -8.18
C ILE A 135 -6.05 14.72 -8.28
N GLU A 136 -6.28 15.42 -9.39
CA GLU A 136 -7.56 16.12 -9.65
C GLU A 136 -8.74 15.15 -9.79
N ILE A 137 -8.51 13.97 -10.39
CA ILE A 137 -9.50 12.88 -10.38
C ILE A 137 -9.81 12.46 -8.93
N VAL A 138 -8.78 12.24 -8.10
CA VAL A 138 -8.98 11.88 -6.68
C VAL A 138 -9.76 12.98 -5.95
N LEU A 139 -9.46 14.25 -6.20
CA LEU A 139 -10.18 15.38 -5.60
C LEU A 139 -11.66 15.38 -6.00
N SER A 140 -11.94 15.12 -7.27
CA SER A 140 -13.31 15.00 -7.81
C SER A 140 -14.05 13.83 -7.17
N CYS A 141 -13.40 12.67 -6.96
CA CYS A 141 -13.96 11.54 -6.23
C CYS A 141 -14.32 11.92 -4.79
N VAL A 142 -13.40 12.58 -4.08
CA VAL A 142 -13.59 12.97 -2.68
C VAL A 142 -14.76 13.96 -2.54
N HIS A 143 -14.85 14.93 -3.43
CA HIS A 143 -15.98 15.88 -3.49
C HIS A 143 -17.31 15.15 -3.72
N ARG A 144 -17.37 14.24 -4.71
CA ARG A 144 -18.58 13.45 -4.99
C ARG A 144 -19.00 12.61 -3.80
N ILE A 145 -18.05 11.94 -3.13
CA ILE A 145 -18.34 11.11 -1.95
C ILE A 145 -18.87 11.97 -0.80
N ALA A 146 -18.21 13.11 -0.51
CA ALA A 146 -18.61 14.00 0.57
C ALA A 146 -20.02 14.57 0.38
N ASN A 147 -20.40 14.89 -0.86
CA ASN A 147 -21.70 15.49 -1.18
C ASN A 147 -22.81 14.47 -1.48
N GLY A 148 -22.45 13.24 -1.87
CA GLY A 148 -23.39 12.16 -2.19
C GLY A 148 -23.71 11.21 -1.04
N CYS A 149 -22.90 11.16 0.02
CA CYS A 149 -23.11 10.25 1.14
C CYS A 149 -24.03 10.83 2.22
N LYS A 150 -24.94 10.00 2.73
CA LYS A 150 -25.41 10.10 4.12
C LYS A 150 -24.44 9.32 5.00
N SER A 151 -23.83 9.97 5.98
CA SER A 151 -22.75 9.40 6.80
C SER A 151 -23.17 8.12 7.56
N GLU A 152 -24.47 7.93 7.79
CA GLU A 152 -25.05 6.84 8.58
C GLU A 152 -24.91 5.45 7.93
N GLU A 153 -24.83 5.36 6.59
CA GLU A 153 -24.91 4.09 5.83
C GLU A 153 -23.55 3.46 5.49
N LEU A 154 -22.43 4.11 5.85
CA LEU A 154 -21.10 3.71 5.38
C LEU A 154 -20.48 2.59 6.21
N GLY A 155 -20.14 1.48 5.55
CA GLY A 155 -19.41 0.37 6.16
C GLY A 155 -17.97 0.69 6.53
N ILE A 156 -17.43 -0.02 7.53
CA ILE A 156 -16.07 0.22 8.09
C ILE A 156 -14.96 0.15 7.02
N ASN A 157 -15.06 -0.78 6.06
CA ASN A 157 -14.06 -0.90 5.00
C ASN A 157 -14.04 0.32 4.07
N PHE A 158 -15.21 0.89 3.77
CA PHE A 158 -15.34 2.11 2.99
C PHE A 158 -14.70 3.27 3.75
N LEU A 159 -15.09 3.47 5.02
CA LEU A 159 -14.57 4.52 5.88
C LEU A 159 -13.05 4.47 6.02
N ARG A 160 -12.49 3.28 6.21
CA ARG A 160 -11.03 3.07 6.26
C ARG A 160 -10.35 3.52 4.97
N LYS A 161 -10.84 3.05 3.83
CA LYS A 161 -10.26 3.34 2.52
C LYS A 161 -10.39 4.84 2.18
N PHE A 162 -11.53 5.44 2.48
CA PHE A 162 -11.75 6.88 2.34
C PHE A 162 -10.81 7.69 3.23
N THR A 163 -10.60 7.27 4.48
CA THR A 163 -9.65 7.92 5.40
C THR A 163 -8.23 7.94 4.83
N VAL A 164 -7.80 6.83 4.22
CA VAL A 164 -6.48 6.77 3.54
C VAL A 164 -6.42 7.77 2.39
N VAL A 165 -7.47 7.86 1.57
CA VAL A 165 -7.53 8.80 0.44
C VAL A 165 -7.42 10.25 0.90
N VAL A 166 -8.23 10.63 1.89
CA VAL A 166 -8.20 11.99 2.43
C VAL A 166 -6.85 12.30 3.08
N SER A 167 -6.29 11.34 3.81
CA SER A 167 -4.97 11.51 4.45
C SER A 167 -3.86 11.70 3.43
N TYR A 168 -3.94 11.00 2.28
CA TYR A 168 -3.02 11.19 1.17
C TYR A 168 -3.05 12.62 0.65
N ILE A 169 -4.24 13.14 0.30
CA ILE A 169 -4.35 14.50 -0.22
C ILE A 169 -3.91 15.52 0.85
N LYS A 170 -4.37 15.39 2.09
CA LYS A 170 -4.00 16.35 3.16
C LYS A 170 -2.50 16.37 3.46
N CYS A 171 -1.82 15.23 3.40
CA CYS A 171 -0.39 15.17 3.75
C CYS A 171 0.55 15.45 2.58
N LEU A 172 0.16 15.12 1.34
CA LEU A 172 1.04 15.20 0.18
C LEU A 172 0.64 16.28 -0.84
N HIS A 173 -0.62 16.72 -0.82
CA HIS A 173 -1.21 17.66 -1.79
C HIS A 173 -2.15 18.65 -1.10
N MET A 174 -1.67 19.26 -0.01
CA MET A 174 -2.47 20.17 0.83
C MET A 174 -3.03 21.34 0.03
N GLU A 175 -2.28 21.85 -0.95
CA GLU A 175 -2.68 22.91 -1.86
C GLU A 175 -3.94 22.55 -2.67
N LEU A 176 -4.10 21.29 -3.06
CA LEU A 176 -5.28 20.82 -3.77
C LEU A 176 -6.45 20.56 -2.81
N TYR A 177 -6.18 20.01 -1.62
CA TYR A 177 -7.20 19.86 -0.59
C TYR A 177 -7.84 21.21 -0.21
N ASN A 178 -7.03 22.27 -0.13
CA ASN A 178 -7.49 23.61 0.19
C ASN A 178 -8.33 24.28 -0.91
N LYS A 179 -8.40 23.69 -2.12
CA LYS A 179 -9.32 24.16 -3.18
C LYS A 179 -10.76 23.69 -2.98
N LEU A 180 -10.99 22.70 -2.11
CA LEU A 180 -12.35 22.26 -1.76
C LEU A 180 -13.07 23.36 -0.99
N ASP A 181 -14.36 23.52 -1.27
CA ASP A 181 -15.22 24.44 -0.52
C ASP A 181 -15.38 24.01 0.95
N ASP A 182 -15.69 24.97 1.82
CA ASP A 182 -15.81 24.75 3.27
C ASP A 182 -16.83 23.66 3.60
N GLY A 183 -17.98 23.65 2.92
CA GLY A 183 -19.03 22.66 3.14
C GLY A 183 -18.57 21.24 2.80
N THR A 184 -17.84 21.05 1.70
CA THR A 184 -17.23 19.75 1.36
C THR A 184 -16.21 19.34 2.41
N ARG A 185 -15.37 20.27 2.91
CA ARG A 185 -14.37 19.96 3.94
C ARG A 185 -15.01 19.57 5.28
N GLU A 186 -16.08 20.24 5.68
CA GLU A 186 -16.87 19.89 6.87
C GLU A 186 -17.42 18.46 6.77
N ARG A 187 -18.10 18.12 5.66
CA ARG A 187 -18.64 16.77 5.44
C ARG A 187 -17.57 15.69 5.43
N ILE A 188 -16.39 15.98 4.86
CA ILE A 188 -15.25 15.06 4.92
C ILE A 188 -14.89 14.78 6.39
N MET A 189 -14.78 15.82 7.22
CA MET A 189 -14.45 15.65 8.63
C MET A 189 -15.50 14.84 9.38
N ASP A 190 -16.79 15.05 9.10
CA ASP A 190 -17.87 14.26 9.70
C ASP A 190 -17.72 12.75 9.38
N ILE A 191 -17.43 12.41 8.13
CA ILE A 191 -17.16 11.03 7.71
C ILE A 191 -15.94 10.45 8.44
N LEU A 192 -14.86 11.24 8.57
CA LEU A 192 -13.64 10.80 9.25
C LEU A 192 -13.84 10.57 10.76
N MET A 193 -14.66 11.40 11.41
CA MET A 193 -14.92 11.29 12.85
C MET A 193 -15.62 9.97 13.19
N LYS A 194 -16.60 9.54 12.40
CA LYS A 194 -17.28 8.25 12.56
C LYS A 194 -16.33 7.05 12.51
N TYR A 195 -15.27 7.14 11.71
CA TYR A 195 -14.31 6.06 11.59
C TYR A 195 -13.43 5.90 12.84
N ASN A 196 -13.10 7.00 13.53
CA ASN A 196 -12.19 6.98 14.68
C ASN A 196 -12.71 6.18 15.89
N GLU A 197 -14.01 5.86 15.91
CA GLU A 197 -14.69 5.09 16.95
C GLU A 197 -14.35 3.58 16.92
N HIS A 198 -13.81 3.08 15.80
CA HIS A 198 -13.56 1.65 15.60
C HIS A 198 -12.05 1.35 15.73
N LYS A 199 -11.58 0.95 16.94
CA LYS A 199 -10.16 0.63 17.16
C LYS A 199 -9.93 -0.66 17.93
N ARG A 200 -9.38 -1.66 17.23
CA ARG A 200 -8.18 -2.45 17.58
C ARG A 200 -7.99 -3.55 16.53
N PHE A 201 -6.80 -3.62 15.95
CA PHE A 201 -6.38 -4.79 15.18
C PHE A 201 -5.56 -5.68 16.11
N GLU A 202 -5.78 -6.98 16.05
CA GLU A 202 -4.93 -7.94 16.75
C GLU A 202 -3.50 -7.89 16.20
N SER A 203 -2.52 -8.01 17.09
CA SER A 203 -1.12 -8.09 16.71
C SER A 203 -0.85 -9.42 16.03
N THR A 204 -0.10 -9.37 14.94
CA THR A 204 0.42 -10.60 14.37
C THR A 204 1.55 -11.12 15.25
N ILE A 205 1.70 -12.44 15.31
CA ILE A 205 2.83 -13.11 15.99
C ILE A 205 4.19 -12.52 15.54
N PHE A 206 4.30 -12.08 14.28
CA PHE A 206 5.52 -11.47 13.77
C PHE A 206 5.82 -10.12 14.45
N VAL A 207 4.81 -9.25 14.54
CA VAL A 207 4.90 -7.95 15.24
C VAL A 207 5.24 -8.14 16.71
N GLU A 208 4.61 -9.09 17.39
CA GLU A 208 4.88 -9.40 18.79
C GLU A 208 6.31 -9.85 19.02
N LYS A 209 6.82 -10.76 18.18
CA LYS A 209 8.20 -11.24 18.26
C LYS A 209 9.21 -10.11 18.08
N VAL A 210 9.00 -9.23 17.12
CA VAL A 210 9.90 -8.08 16.90
C VAL A 210 9.80 -7.11 18.10
N SER A 211 8.59 -6.79 18.56
CA SER A 211 8.37 -5.91 19.72
C SER A 211 9.06 -6.44 20.98
N GLU A 212 9.01 -7.75 21.24
CA GLU A 212 9.72 -8.38 22.36
C GLU A 212 11.24 -8.18 22.28
N HIS A 213 11.82 -8.28 21.07
CA HIS A 213 13.25 -8.03 20.89
C HIS A 213 13.60 -6.55 21.11
N LEU A 214 12.77 -5.62 20.63
CA LEU A 214 12.96 -4.19 20.87
C LEU A 214 12.89 -3.85 22.37
N LYS A 215 11.90 -4.40 23.09
CA LYS A 215 11.77 -4.23 24.55
C LYS A 215 12.99 -4.78 25.30
N ARG A 216 13.53 -5.93 24.88
CA ARG A 216 14.78 -6.48 25.44
C ARG A 216 16.01 -5.61 25.15
N MET A 217 16.00 -4.85 24.05
CA MET A 217 17.01 -3.83 23.77
C MET A 217 16.78 -2.52 24.55
N ARG A 218 15.79 -2.48 25.46
CA ARG A 218 15.35 -1.27 26.20
C ARG A 218 14.82 -0.15 25.28
N ILE A 219 14.25 -0.51 24.13
CA ILE A 219 13.57 0.43 23.24
C ILE A 219 12.08 0.40 23.59
N GLY A 220 11.57 1.53 24.09
CA GLY A 220 10.15 1.72 24.37
C GLY A 220 9.35 1.75 23.06
N CYS A 221 8.35 0.88 22.92
CA CYS A 221 7.52 0.83 21.73
C CYS A 221 6.08 0.41 22.01
N ASP A 222 5.18 0.87 21.15
CA ASP A 222 3.76 0.50 21.11
C ASP A 222 3.47 -0.22 19.79
N VAL A 223 2.58 -1.21 19.83
CA VAL A 223 2.24 -2.06 18.67
C VAL A 223 0.87 -1.72 18.11
N ASN A 224 0.69 -1.92 16.81
CA ASN A 224 -0.58 -1.71 16.10
C ASN A 224 -1.21 -0.34 16.35
N ILE A 225 -0.39 0.72 16.35
CA ILE A 225 -0.92 2.09 16.45
C ILE A 225 -1.67 2.42 15.17
N TYR A 226 -2.89 2.91 15.31
CA TYR A 226 -3.67 3.34 14.18
C TYR A 226 -3.62 4.86 14.01
N LYS A 227 -3.19 5.33 12.84
CA LYS A 227 -3.10 6.76 12.52
C LYS A 227 -3.63 7.03 11.12
N ASN A 228 -4.67 7.87 11.01
CA ASN A 228 -5.14 8.43 9.74
C ASN A 228 -5.37 7.39 8.63
N GLY A 229 -6.12 6.32 8.90
CA GLY A 229 -6.39 5.31 7.87
C GLY A 229 -5.36 4.17 7.81
N VAL A 230 -4.20 4.34 8.45
CA VAL A 230 -3.05 3.45 8.33
C VAL A 230 -2.69 2.79 9.66
N SER A 231 -2.49 1.48 9.64
CA SER A 231 -1.96 0.72 10.78
C SER A 231 -0.43 0.77 10.78
N LEU A 232 0.15 1.23 11.88
CA LEU A 232 1.57 1.27 12.16
C LEU A 232 1.93 0.05 13.00
N ASP A 233 2.79 -0.82 12.49
CA ASP A 233 3.04 -2.12 13.13
C ASP A 233 3.68 -1.96 14.51
N ILE A 234 4.79 -1.21 14.60
CA ILE A 234 5.44 -0.86 15.87
C ILE A 234 5.97 0.57 15.78
N VAL A 235 5.66 1.40 16.77
CA VAL A 235 6.12 2.79 16.86
C VAL A 235 7.03 2.93 18.07
N GLU A 236 8.21 3.52 17.89
CA GLU A 236 9.08 3.88 19.03
C GLU A 236 8.47 5.06 19.80
N LYS A 237 8.61 5.05 21.14
CA LYS A 237 8.12 6.14 22.01
C LYS A 237 8.99 7.38 21.95
N ASP A 238 10.31 7.17 21.87
CA ASP A 238 11.30 8.23 22.02
C ASP A 238 11.75 8.84 20.68
N GLN A 239 11.33 8.24 19.56
CA GLN A 239 11.74 8.63 18.22
C GLN A 239 10.55 8.51 17.26
N ASN A 240 10.48 9.40 16.27
CA ASN A 240 9.53 9.26 15.16
C ASN A 240 9.97 8.13 14.22
N LEU A 241 10.07 6.90 14.71
CA LEU A 241 10.45 5.71 13.96
C LEU A 241 9.32 4.68 14.01
N VAL A 242 8.93 4.20 12.84
CA VAL A 242 8.00 3.08 12.67
C VAL A 242 8.78 1.88 12.14
N TRP A 243 8.64 0.75 12.81
CA TRP A 243 9.13 -0.53 12.33
C TRP A 243 8.05 -1.22 11.53
N LEU A 244 8.24 -1.36 10.23
CA LEU A 244 7.32 -2.08 9.36
C LEU A 244 7.67 -3.57 9.34
N CYS A 245 6.79 -4.37 9.93
CA CYS A 245 6.92 -5.83 9.99
C CYS A 245 6.24 -6.42 8.75
N ASN A 246 6.97 -6.48 7.64
CA ASN A 246 6.45 -6.96 6.37
C ASN A 246 6.32 -8.49 6.36
N SER A 247 5.11 -8.98 6.64
CA SER A 247 4.72 -10.37 6.39
C SER A 247 4.46 -10.63 4.90
N TYR A 248 4.22 -11.91 4.56
CA TYR A 248 3.95 -12.35 3.19
C TYR A 248 2.86 -11.55 2.48
N HIS A 249 1.86 -11.05 3.20
CA HIS A 249 0.73 -10.33 2.61
C HIS A 249 1.08 -8.95 2.01
N ARG A 250 2.29 -8.43 2.27
CA ARG A 250 2.79 -7.14 1.76
C ARG A 250 3.56 -7.25 0.45
N PHE A 251 3.77 -8.47 -0.03
CA PHE A 251 4.48 -8.75 -1.27
C PHE A 251 3.49 -9.31 -2.29
N TYR A 252 3.80 -9.14 -3.58
CA TYR A 252 3.14 -9.96 -4.59
C TYR A 252 3.52 -11.42 -4.37
N ALA A 253 2.55 -12.30 -4.57
CA ALA A 253 2.77 -13.74 -4.54
C ALA A 253 3.96 -14.10 -5.44
N THR A 254 4.72 -15.11 -5.00
CA THR A 254 5.95 -15.62 -5.64
C THR A 254 7.11 -14.63 -5.84
N THR A 255 7.01 -13.38 -5.35
CA THR A 255 8.08 -12.37 -5.49
C THR A 255 8.50 -11.74 -4.15
N PHE A 256 9.61 -11.02 -4.16
CA PHE A 256 10.02 -10.13 -3.06
C PHE A 256 9.62 -8.66 -3.31
N ASN A 257 8.84 -8.39 -4.35
CA ASN A 257 8.38 -7.06 -4.67
C ASN A 257 7.18 -6.70 -3.78
N MET A 258 7.24 -5.54 -3.14
CA MET A 258 6.13 -5.04 -2.33
C MET A 258 4.94 -4.72 -3.24
N THR A 259 3.72 -5.00 -2.75
CA THR A 259 2.50 -4.61 -3.46
C THR A 259 2.39 -3.09 -3.56
N ALA A 260 1.70 -2.59 -4.59
CA ALA A 260 1.41 -1.16 -4.74
C ALA A 260 0.81 -0.57 -3.46
N ASN A 261 -0.10 -1.31 -2.83
CA ASN A 261 -0.72 -0.93 -1.56
C ASN A 261 0.30 -0.76 -0.42
N SER A 262 1.28 -1.66 -0.32
CA SER A 262 2.32 -1.60 0.72
C SER A 262 3.29 -0.44 0.47
N LYS A 263 3.55 -0.11 -0.79
CA LYS A 263 4.32 1.09 -1.19
C LYS A 263 3.58 2.37 -0.79
N LEU A 264 2.28 2.47 -1.11
CA LEU A 264 1.42 3.59 -0.71
C LEU A 264 1.42 3.80 0.81
N VAL A 265 1.19 2.73 1.58
CA VAL A 265 1.24 2.78 3.05
C VAL A 265 2.59 3.30 3.54
N THR A 266 3.70 2.82 2.99
CA THR A 266 5.04 3.28 3.37
C THR A 266 5.23 4.77 3.04
N LYS A 267 4.73 5.23 1.89
CA LYS A 267 4.76 6.65 1.48
C LYS A 267 3.97 7.53 2.46
N LEU A 268 2.78 7.10 2.87
CA LEU A 268 1.95 7.82 3.84
C LEU A 268 2.59 7.89 5.23
N ILE A 269 3.20 6.80 5.71
CA ILE A 269 3.88 6.80 7.01
C ILE A 269 5.00 7.82 7.04
N ARG A 270 5.77 7.93 5.94
CA ARG A 270 6.78 8.97 5.78
C ARG A 270 6.16 10.37 5.73
N ALA A 271 5.05 10.53 5.02
CA ALA A 271 4.31 11.80 4.95
C ALA A 271 3.76 12.25 6.33
N PHE A 272 3.44 11.30 7.21
CA PHE A 272 3.07 11.59 8.60
C PHE A 272 4.24 12.03 9.50
N GLY A 273 5.45 12.13 8.95
CA GLY A 273 6.66 12.57 9.65
C GLY A 273 7.46 11.44 10.31
N TYR A 274 7.12 10.17 10.06
CA TYR A 274 7.87 9.04 10.61
C TYR A 274 9.00 8.60 9.69
N LYS A 275 10.14 8.28 10.29
CA LYS A 275 11.18 7.44 9.69
C LYS A 275 10.68 5.99 9.69
N VAL A 276 11.17 5.20 8.74
CA VAL A 276 10.69 3.82 8.54
C VAL A 276 11.87 2.85 8.56
N ALA A 277 11.83 1.87 9.47
CA ALA A 277 12.71 0.71 9.47
C ALA A 277 11.94 -0.52 8.99
N VAL A 278 12.38 -1.14 7.90
CA VAL A 278 11.68 -2.28 7.31
C VAL A 278 12.27 -3.61 7.79
N ILE A 279 11.42 -4.52 8.24
CA ILE A 279 11.79 -5.88 8.64
C ILE A 279 10.94 -6.86 7.83
N ASN A 280 11.58 -7.59 6.92
CA ASN A 280 10.88 -8.57 6.10
C ASN A 280 10.87 -9.95 6.78
N TYR A 281 9.72 -10.64 6.73
CA TYR A 281 9.54 -11.93 7.39
C TYR A 281 10.54 -13.00 6.92
N TYR A 282 10.92 -12.99 5.64
CA TYR A 282 11.85 -13.97 5.07
C TYR A 282 13.29 -13.74 5.55
N GLN A 283 13.70 -12.49 5.79
CA GLN A 283 14.98 -12.18 6.42
C GLN A 283 14.95 -12.58 7.89
N TRP A 284 13.87 -12.22 8.59
CA TRP A 284 13.69 -12.53 10.01
C TRP A 284 13.69 -14.03 10.30
N GLY A 285 12.95 -14.80 9.50
CA GLY A 285 12.84 -16.26 9.65
C GLY A 285 14.15 -17.01 9.40
N ARG A 286 15.01 -16.49 8.52
CA ARG A 286 16.33 -17.10 8.24
C ARG A 286 17.36 -16.86 9.37
N MET A 287 17.18 -15.82 10.19
CA MET A 287 18.04 -15.55 11.33
C MET A 287 17.73 -16.52 12.48
N LYS A 288 18.55 -17.57 12.64
CA LYS A 288 18.38 -18.58 13.70
C LYS A 288 18.80 -18.07 15.08
N CYS A 289 19.91 -17.32 15.16
CA CYS A 289 20.50 -16.90 16.43
C CYS A 289 19.91 -15.56 16.95
N LYS A 290 19.62 -15.50 18.25
CA LYS A 290 19.10 -14.29 18.93
C LYS A 290 20.03 -13.08 18.77
N ARG A 291 21.35 -13.30 18.89
CA ARG A 291 22.38 -12.24 18.72
C ARG A 291 22.32 -11.60 17.35
N THR A 292 22.12 -12.40 16.29
CA THR A 292 22.00 -11.92 14.91
C THR A 292 20.76 -11.05 14.74
N ARG A 293 19.63 -11.42 15.33
CA ARG A 293 18.39 -10.62 15.30
C ARG A 293 18.58 -9.26 15.99
N PHE A 294 19.25 -9.22 17.13
CA PHE A 294 19.57 -7.95 17.80
C PHE A 294 20.49 -7.06 16.96
N ALA A 295 21.56 -7.62 16.38
CA ALA A 295 22.43 -6.88 15.48
C ALA A 295 21.65 -6.31 14.28
N PHE A 296 20.81 -7.15 13.64
CA PHE A 296 19.95 -6.73 12.53
C PHE A 296 19.03 -5.57 12.91
N LEU A 297 18.36 -5.63 14.06
CA LEU A 297 17.50 -4.53 14.52
C LEU A 297 18.30 -3.24 14.77
N ARG A 298 19.46 -3.32 15.45
CA ARG A 298 20.33 -2.15 15.62
C ARG A 298 20.69 -1.51 14.29
N MET A 299 21.01 -2.34 13.29
CA MET A 299 21.34 -1.89 11.95
C MET A 299 20.20 -1.18 11.24
N ALA A 300 19.01 -1.80 11.25
CA ALA A 300 17.84 -1.24 10.61
C ALA A 300 17.45 0.09 11.26
N ARG A 301 17.54 0.17 12.59
CA ARG A 301 17.33 1.41 13.35
C ARG A 301 18.34 2.48 12.96
N TYR A 302 19.62 2.14 12.94
CA TYR A 302 20.72 3.03 12.59
C TYR A 302 20.52 3.68 11.22
N TYR A 303 20.25 2.86 10.19
CA TYR A 303 20.01 3.38 8.84
C TYR A 303 18.72 4.18 8.71
N ALA A 304 17.67 3.78 9.43
CA ALA A 304 16.41 4.52 9.39
C ALA A 304 16.54 5.89 10.06
N LEU A 305 17.25 5.97 11.20
CA LEU A 305 17.43 7.22 11.94
C LEU A 305 18.44 8.16 11.29
N LYS A 306 19.46 7.64 10.57
CA LYS A 306 20.59 8.42 10.04
C LYS A 306 21.15 9.40 11.09
N ASP A 307 21.25 8.96 12.34
CA ASP A 307 21.73 9.79 13.43
C ASP A 307 23.18 10.19 13.14
N LYS A 308 23.48 11.48 12.95
CA LYS A 308 24.83 11.95 12.60
C LYS A 308 25.89 11.59 13.64
N ARG A 309 25.50 11.25 14.88
CA ARG A 309 26.42 10.83 15.95
C ARG A 309 26.93 9.40 15.73
N GLU A 310 26.12 8.56 15.11
CA GLU A 310 26.43 7.15 14.86
C GLU A 310 26.72 6.90 13.37
N TYR A 311 26.07 7.64 12.47
CA TYR A 311 26.09 7.49 11.01
C TYR A 311 27.42 7.92 10.39
N ASP A 312 28.20 6.93 9.96
CA ASP A 312 29.39 7.14 9.13
C ASP A 312 29.05 6.79 7.67
N PRO A 313 29.09 7.79 6.75
CA PRO A 313 28.84 7.58 5.32
C PRO A 313 29.70 6.48 4.69
N LYS A 314 30.90 6.22 5.24
CA LYS A 314 31.84 5.20 4.75
C LYS A 314 31.28 3.77 4.81
N TYR A 315 30.42 3.48 5.78
CA TYR A 315 29.82 2.16 5.98
C TYR A 315 28.39 2.06 5.43
N SER A 316 27.92 3.07 4.72
CA SER A 316 26.62 3.04 4.04
C SER A 316 26.54 1.86 3.07
N GLY A 317 25.56 0.97 3.27
CA GLY A 317 25.33 -0.21 2.40
C GLY A 317 26.09 -1.47 2.81
N TRP A 318 26.96 -1.41 3.82
CA TRP A 318 27.64 -2.58 4.36
C TRP A 318 26.69 -3.34 5.28
N SER A 319 26.79 -4.67 5.39
CA SER A 319 26.06 -5.47 6.39
C SER A 319 26.86 -5.55 7.70
N LEU A 320 26.20 -5.50 8.87
CA LEU A 320 26.88 -5.49 10.18
C LEU A 320 27.87 -6.65 10.39
N PRO A 321 27.64 -7.88 9.87
CA PRO A 321 28.66 -8.93 9.93
C PRO A 321 29.98 -8.52 9.26
N TYR A 322 29.93 -7.73 8.19
CA TYR A 322 31.09 -7.27 7.43
C TYR A 322 31.78 -6.06 8.08
N ILE A 323 31.00 -5.17 8.75
CA ILE A 323 31.54 -4.08 9.59
C ILE A 323 32.20 -4.67 10.85
N TRP A 324 31.60 -5.71 11.43
CA TRP A 324 32.14 -6.46 12.57
C TRP A 324 33.31 -7.37 12.22
N TRP A 325 33.55 -7.70 10.95
CA TRP A 325 34.72 -8.50 10.56
C TRP A 325 35.93 -7.66 10.13
N ASN A 326 35.69 -6.43 9.64
CA ASN A 326 36.71 -5.59 9.01
C ASN A 326 37.10 -4.35 9.83
N TYR A 327 36.80 -4.29 11.13
CA TYR A 327 37.18 -3.15 11.96
C TYR A 327 38.69 -3.13 12.27
N THR A 328 39.28 -1.93 12.23
CA THR A 328 40.59 -1.66 12.85
C THR A 328 40.41 -0.92 14.17
N ALA A 329 41.42 -0.89 15.05
CA ALA A 329 41.30 -0.34 16.41
C ALA A 329 40.82 1.12 16.50
N ARG A 330 40.92 1.91 15.41
CA ARG A 330 40.39 3.28 15.29
C ARG A 330 38.87 3.36 15.10
N ASP A 331 38.23 2.32 14.58
CA ASP A 331 36.78 2.29 14.32
C ASP A 331 35.95 2.04 15.60
N ARG A 332 36.61 1.76 16.73
CA ARG A 332 35.99 1.56 18.06
C ARG A 332 35.22 2.80 18.55
N LEU A 333 35.58 4.00 18.10
CA LEU A 333 34.95 5.26 18.52
C LEU A 333 33.56 5.49 17.88
N HIS A 334 33.22 4.81 16.79
CA HIS A 334 31.88 4.91 16.18
C HIS A 334 30.90 3.86 16.72
N ILE A 335 31.40 2.85 17.44
CA ILE A 335 30.62 1.82 18.15
C ILE A 335 30.70 2.05 19.69
N SER A 336 31.39 3.11 20.13
CA SER A 336 31.65 3.37 21.55
C SER A 336 30.42 3.96 22.25
N HIS A 337 29.48 3.09 22.60
CA HIS A 337 28.81 3.06 23.90
C HIS A 337 28.24 1.66 24.24
N TYR A 338 28.45 0.63 23.41
CA TYR A 338 27.88 -0.70 23.64
C TYR A 338 28.83 -1.73 24.26
N ASP A 339 30.14 -1.47 24.31
CA ASP A 339 31.15 -2.45 24.77
C ASP A 339 31.65 -2.22 26.20
N HIS A 340 31.09 -1.25 26.93
CA HIS A 340 31.42 -1.04 28.34
C HIS A 340 30.21 -1.27 29.24
N TYR A 341 29.76 -2.52 29.26
CA TYR A 341 29.10 -3.07 30.45
C TYR A 341 29.83 -4.36 30.79
N ASN A 342 30.76 -4.26 31.75
CA ASN A 342 31.25 -5.45 32.46
C ASN A 342 30.13 -5.93 33.40
N PRO A 343 29.95 -7.26 33.56
CA PRO A 343 28.74 -7.89 34.12
C PRO A 343 28.31 -7.37 35.49
#